data_AF-A0AAR2JEB0-F1
#
_entry.id   AF-A0AAR2JEB0-F1
#
_cell.length_a   1.000
_cell.length_b   1.000
_cell.length_c   1.000
_cell.angle_alpha   90.00
_cell.angle_beta   90.00
_cell.angle_gamma   90.00
#
_symmetry.space_group_name_H-M   'P 1'
#
loop_
_entity.id
_entity.type
_entity.pdbx_description
1 polymer ?
#
loop_
_entity_poly.entity_id
_entity_poly.type
_entity_poly.pdbx_seq_one_letter_code
_entity_poly.pdbx_strand_id
1 'polypeptide(L)'
;ESNTHNFLTGRQKIKLLDKSVLELGAGTGLVSIVATLLGANVTATDLPEVLGSLRCNLNWNTRQHRRYEPQVAALFWGHEQEQRFPQSEYHYDYVMAADIVYHHDFLDELLVTMRYFCQWGTTLIWANEVHYPSDLVFTENFKKAFHATLIAELDECFIYKSIAIFLQFLLLPVINRKKQIKYTPSSSLA
;
A
#
# COMPACT_ATOMS: atom_id res chain seq x y z
N GLU A 1 20.83 -33.74 -13.19
CA GLU A 1 19.96 -32.57 -13.45
C GLU A 1 19.30 -32.17 -12.13
N SER A 2 19.52 -30.92 -11.75
CA SER A 2 19.59 -30.45 -10.37
C SER A 2 18.38 -29.60 -9.95
N ASN A 3 17.85 -29.91 -8.76
CA ASN A 3 17.25 -29.00 -7.77
C ASN A 3 16.21 -27.96 -8.24
N THR A 4 14.92 -28.32 -8.28
CA THR A 4 13.85 -27.31 -8.40
C THR A 4 12.60 -27.52 -7.52
N HIS A 5 12.62 -28.38 -6.50
CA HIS A 5 11.36 -28.79 -5.86
C HIS A 5 11.15 -28.51 -4.36
N ASN A 6 12.00 -27.73 -3.68
CA ASN A 6 11.82 -27.48 -2.23
C ASN A 6 11.70 -26.00 -1.79
N PHE A 7 11.40 -25.04 -2.66
CA PHE A 7 11.33 -23.61 -2.28
C PHE A 7 9.96 -23.13 -1.74
N LEU A 8 8.94 -23.98 -1.68
CA LEU A 8 7.55 -23.56 -1.39
C LEU A 8 6.98 -24.06 -0.04
N THR A 9 7.73 -24.87 0.70
CA THR A 9 7.28 -25.41 1.99
C THR A 9 7.51 -24.40 3.11
N GLY A 10 6.47 -23.62 3.46
CA GLY A 10 6.47 -22.77 4.66
C GLY A 10 5.88 -21.36 4.49
N ARG A 11 5.60 -20.91 3.26
CA ARG A 11 5.08 -19.56 3.03
C ARG A 11 3.60 -19.44 3.40
N GLN A 12 3.24 -18.41 4.18
CA GLN A 12 1.83 -18.06 4.41
C GLN A 12 1.13 -17.82 3.07
N LYS A 13 0.03 -18.55 2.83
CA LYS A 13 -0.79 -18.35 1.63
C LYS A 13 -1.63 -17.08 1.77
N ILE A 14 -1.39 -16.11 0.90
CA ILE A 14 -2.27 -14.95 0.73
C ILE A 14 -3.36 -15.35 -0.26
N LYS A 15 -4.63 -15.16 0.11
CA LYS A 15 -5.77 -15.47 -0.74
C LYS A 15 -6.28 -14.18 -1.39
N LEU A 16 -6.11 -14.04 -2.69
CA LEU A 16 -6.45 -12.80 -3.42
C LEU A 16 -7.71 -12.92 -4.28
N LEU A 17 -8.20 -14.14 -4.54
CA LEU A 17 -9.40 -14.34 -5.32
C LEU A 17 -10.59 -13.60 -4.70
N ASP A 18 -11.21 -12.71 -5.48
CA ASP A 18 -12.37 -11.89 -5.11
C ASP A 18 -12.11 -10.93 -3.95
N LYS A 19 -10.85 -10.56 -3.72
CA LYS A 19 -10.45 -9.60 -2.70
C LYS A 19 -10.20 -8.22 -3.29
N SER A 20 -10.62 -7.18 -2.58
CA SER A 20 -10.28 -5.80 -2.94
C SER A 20 -8.86 -5.48 -2.50
N VAL A 21 -8.03 -5.04 -3.44
CA VAL A 21 -6.60 -4.79 -3.23
C VAL A 21 -6.26 -3.37 -3.66
N LEU A 22 -5.62 -2.62 -2.77
CA LEU A 22 -4.99 -1.35 -3.09
C LEU A 22 -3.48 -1.55 -3.15
N GLU A 23 -2.82 -1.14 -4.23
CA GLU A 23 -1.37 -1.02 -4.29
C GLU A 23 -0.95 0.45 -4.16
N LEU A 24 -0.06 0.74 -3.21
CA LEU A 24 0.56 2.05 -3.00
C LEU A 24 1.92 2.09 -3.70
N GLY A 25 2.16 3.11 -4.52
CA GLY A 25 3.44 3.26 -5.25
C GLY A 25 3.69 2.11 -6.21
N ALA A 26 2.72 1.83 -7.08
CA ALA A 26 2.73 0.65 -7.93
C ALA A 26 3.85 0.64 -8.98
N GLY A 27 4.39 1.81 -9.36
CA GLY A 27 5.43 1.97 -10.36
C GLY A 27 5.05 1.34 -11.69
N THR A 28 5.73 0.24 -12.02
CA THR A 28 5.45 -0.54 -13.24
C THR A 28 4.18 -1.39 -13.14
N GLY A 29 3.67 -1.61 -11.93
CA GLY A 29 2.44 -2.35 -11.64
C GLY A 29 2.61 -3.86 -11.53
N LEU A 30 3.83 -4.37 -11.32
CA LEU A 30 4.07 -5.82 -11.28
C LEU A 30 3.23 -6.53 -10.21
N VAL A 31 3.16 -5.98 -8.99
CA VAL A 31 2.34 -6.58 -7.92
C VAL A 31 0.86 -6.51 -8.29
N SER A 32 0.36 -5.37 -8.78
CA SER A 32 -1.01 -5.24 -9.30
C SER A 32 -1.33 -6.22 -10.42
N ILE A 33 -0.40 -6.47 -11.35
CA ILE A 33 -0.56 -7.45 -12.43
C ILE A 33 -0.74 -8.85 -11.83
N VAL A 34 0.16 -9.26 -10.94
CA VAL A 34 0.09 -10.58 -10.30
C VAL A 34 -1.20 -10.71 -9.48
N ALA A 35 -1.57 -9.70 -8.69
CA ALA A 35 -2.81 -9.71 -7.91
C ALA A 35 -4.05 -9.83 -8.81
N THR A 36 -4.08 -9.09 -9.92
CA THR A 36 -5.17 -9.16 -10.92
C THR A 36 -5.28 -10.56 -11.52
N LEU A 37 -4.16 -11.17 -11.90
CA LEU A 37 -4.13 -12.53 -12.46
C LEU A 37 -4.52 -13.60 -11.43
N LEU A 38 -4.29 -13.34 -10.14
CA LEU A 38 -4.77 -14.18 -9.04
C LEU A 38 -6.26 -13.94 -8.68
N GLY A 39 -6.94 -13.08 -9.43
CA GLY A 39 -8.38 -12.85 -9.33
C GLY A 39 -8.81 -11.76 -8.36
N ALA A 40 -7.90 -10.86 -7.93
CA ALA A 40 -8.25 -9.71 -7.11
C ALA A 40 -8.94 -8.60 -7.92
N ASN A 41 -9.74 -7.79 -7.22
CA ASN A 41 -10.22 -6.49 -7.69
C ASN A 41 -9.23 -5.40 -7.26
N VAL A 42 -8.38 -4.97 -8.19
CA VAL A 42 -7.20 -4.15 -7.90
C VAL A 42 -7.42 -2.68 -8.22
N THR A 43 -7.01 -1.82 -7.29
CA THR A 43 -6.75 -0.39 -7.51
C THR A 43 -5.25 -0.15 -7.38
N ALA A 44 -4.58 0.10 -8.50
CA ALA A 44 -3.15 0.43 -8.55
C ALA A 44 -2.96 1.94 -8.47
N THR A 45 -2.14 2.42 -7.54
CA THR A 45 -1.95 3.85 -7.34
C THR A 45 -0.50 4.29 -7.38
N ASP A 46 -0.27 5.46 -7.95
CA ASP A 46 1.03 6.10 -8.05
C ASP A 46 0.86 7.61 -8.31
N LEU A 47 1.96 8.32 -8.54
CA LEU A 47 1.98 9.70 -8.98
C LEU A 47 1.41 9.85 -10.40
N PRO A 48 0.78 10.99 -10.75
CA PRO A 48 0.14 11.22 -12.05
C PRO A 48 1.01 10.87 -13.27
N GLU A 49 2.30 11.17 -13.21
CA GLU A 49 3.29 10.94 -14.27
C GLU A 49 3.52 9.45 -14.57
N VAL A 50 3.29 8.56 -13.60
CA VAL A 50 3.50 7.10 -13.74
C VAL A 50 2.27 6.40 -14.33
N LEU A 51 1.07 7.00 -14.17
CA LEU A 51 -0.20 6.32 -14.44
C LEU A 51 -0.37 5.83 -15.89
N GLY A 52 0.20 6.55 -16.86
CA GLY A 52 0.16 6.15 -18.27
C GLY A 52 0.84 4.81 -18.50
N SER A 53 2.09 4.69 -18.03
CA SER A 53 2.88 3.45 -18.12
C SER A 53 2.25 2.32 -17.30
N LEU A 54 1.82 2.61 -16.07
CA LEU A 54 1.14 1.65 -15.20
C LEU A 54 -0.12 1.06 -15.87
N ARG A 55 -0.95 1.92 -16.48
CA ARG A 55 -2.15 1.48 -17.21
C ARG A 55 -1.82 0.59 -18.39
N CYS A 56 -0.81 0.95 -19.18
CA CYS A 56 -0.35 0.14 -20.32
C CYS A 56 0.13 -1.24 -19.86
N ASN A 57 0.97 -1.30 -18.83
CA ASN A 57 1.49 -2.55 -18.30
C ASN A 57 0.39 -3.47 -17.76
N LEU A 58 -0.56 -2.93 -16.99
CA LEU A 58 -1.70 -3.69 -16.50
C LEU A 58 -2.53 -4.26 -17.65
N ASN A 59 -2.86 -3.44 -18.65
CA ASN A 59 -3.67 -3.89 -19.78
C ASN A 59 -2.95 -4.94 -20.61
N TRP A 60 -1.67 -4.75 -20.94
CA TRP A 60 -0.93 -5.72 -21.75
C TRP A 60 -0.81 -7.08 -21.08
N ASN A 61 -0.65 -7.13 -19.76
CA ASN A 61 -0.42 -8.39 -19.06
C ASN A 61 -1.70 -9.07 -18.54
N THR A 62 -2.81 -8.35 -18.39
CA THR A 62 -4.01 -8.88 -17.72
C THR A 62 -5.27 -8.95 -18.59
N ARG A 63 -5.32 -8.26 -19.74
CA ARG A 63 -6.56 -8.04 -20.51
C ARG A 63 -7.37 -9.30 -20.83
N GLN A 64 -6.72 -10.45 -21.07
CA GLN A 64 -7.41 -11.69 -21.43
C GLN A 64 -7.69 -12.62 -20.24
N HIS A 65 -7.11 -12.34 -19.08
CA HIS A 65 -7.11 -13.26 -17.93
C HIS A 65 -7.68 -12.63 -16.65
N ARG A 66 -7.95 -11.32 -16.67
CA ARG A 66 -8.47 -10.60 -15.50
C ARG A 66 -9.93 -10.95 -15.22
N ARG A 67 -10.23 -11.22 -13.95
CA ARG A 67 -11.61 -11.38 -13.46
C ARG A 67 -12.31 -10.04 -13.27
N TYR A 68 -11.57 -9.04 -12.84
CA TYR A 68 -12.02 -7.67 -12.60
C TYR A 68 -11.19 -6.70 -13.43
N GLU A 69 -11.78 -5.58 -13.83
CA GLU A 69 -11.05 -4.49 -14.49
C GLU A 69 -10.14 -3.78 -13.47
N PRO A 70 -8.81 -3.78 -13.61
CA PRO A 70 -7.94 -3.07 -12.68
C PRO A 70 -8.12 -1.56 -12.84
N GLN A 71 -8.29 -0.89 -11.71
CA GLN A 71 -8.34 0.57 -11.63
C GLN A 71 -6.92 1.12 -11.51
N VAL A 72 -6.67 2.26 -12.14
CA VAL A 72 -5.42 3.03 -11.99
C VAL A 72 -5.81 4.44 -11.62
N ALA A 73 -5.28 4.93 -10.50
CA ALA A 73 -5.64 6.23 -9.97
C ALA A 73 -4.41 6.94 -9.37
N ALA A 74 -4.38 8.28 -9.50
CA ALA A 74 -3.36 9.07 -8.83
C ALA A 74 -3.57 9.04 -7.31
N LEU A 75 -2.48 8.91 -6.56
CA LEU A 75 -2.49 8.99 -5.10
C LEU A 75 -1.19 9.62 -4.61
N PHE A 76 -1.32 10.75 -3.93
CA PHE A 76 -0.21 11.38 -3.21
C PHE A 76 -0.27 10.93 -1.76
N TRP A 77 0.87 10.50 -1.22
CA TRP A 77 0.93 10.11 0.19
C TRP A 77 0.69 11.33 1.09
N GLY A 78 -0.04 11.15 2.19
CA GLY A 78 -0.31 12.20 3.17
C GLY A 78 -1.32 13.28 2.75
N HIS A 79 -1.80 13.27 1.51
CA HIS A 79 -2.66 14.33 0.96
C HIS A 79 -4.02 13.81 0.43
N GLU A 80 -5.09 14.53 0.79
CA GLU A 80 -6.44 14.43 0.18
C GLU A 80 -7.09 13.04 0.11
N GLN A 81 -6.67 12.09 0.95
CA GLN A 81 -7.21 10.72 0.88
C GLN A 81 -8.73 10.69 1.08
N GLU A 82 -9.26 11.47 2.04
CA GLU A 82 -10.71 11.51 2.29
C GLU A 82 -11.52 12.10 1.14
N GLN A 83 -10.95 13.04 0.38
CA GLN A 83 -11.65 13.69 -0.73
C GLN A 83 -11.70 12.79 -1.96
N ARG A 84 -10.66 11.98 -2.17
CA ARG A 84 -10.48 11.16 -3.38
C ARG A 84 -10.85 9.70 -3.19
N PHE A 85 -10.66 9.19 -1.97
CA PHE A 85 -10.88 7.80 -1.57
C PHE A 85 -11.57 7.73 -0.18
N PRO A 86 -12.77 8.32 -0.02
CA PRO A 86 -13.47 8.36 1.27
C PRO A 86 -13.63 6.96 1.87
N GLN A 87 -13.34 6.82 3.17
CA GLN A 87 -13.40 5.51 3.85
C GLN A 87 -14.81 4.90 3.86
N SER A 88 -15.85 5.71 3.67
CA SER A 88 -17.25 5.25 3.54
C SER A 88 -17.51 4.48 2.25
N GLU A 89 -16.70 4.68 1.22
CA GLU A 89 -16.87 4.07 -0.10
C GLU A 89 -15.75 3.08 -0.43
N TYR A 90 -14.54 3.37 0.02
CA TYR A 90 -13.35 2.58 -0.26
C TYR A 90 -12.94 1.77 0.95
N HIS A 91 -13.10 0.45 0.85
CA HIS A 91 -12.62 -0.51 1.84
C HIS A 91 -11.88 -1.65 1.14
N TYR A 92 -10.62 -1.86 1.56
CA TYR A 92 -9.74 -2.85 0.95
C TYR A 92 -9.51 -4.03 1.89
N ASP A 93 -9.64 -5.25 1.38
CA ASP A 93 -9.20 -6.45 2.10
C ASP A 93 -7.67 -6.42 2.28
N TYR A 94 -6.94 -5.98 1.25
CA TYR A 94 -5.49 -5.87 1.27
C TYR A 94 -5.00 -4.50 0.83
N VAL A 95 -3.98 -4.00 1.54
CA VAL A 95 -3.12 -2.90 1.06
C VAL A 95 -1.73 -3.48 0.81
N MET A 96 -1.18 -3.24 -0.36
CA MET A 96 0.13 -3.74 -0.78
C MET A 96 1.08 -2.59 -1.08
N ALA A 97 2.35 -2.79 -0.73
CA ALA A 97 3.44 -1.87 -0.98
C ALA A 97 4.71 -2.68 -1.22
N ALA A 98 5.42 -2.43 -2.31
CA ALA A 98 6.67 -3.12 -2.62
C ALA A 98 7.74 -2.11 -3.03
N ASP A 99 8.82 -2.07 -2.26
CA ASP A 99 10.01 -1.29 -2.55
C ASP A 99 9.75 0.23 -2.69
N ILE A 100 8.88 0.73 -1.83
CA ILE A 100 8.47 2.14 -1.82
C ILE A 100 9.13 2.97 -0.72
N VAL A 101 9.92 2.34 0.15
CA VAL A 101 10.67 3.01 1.21
C VAL A 101 12.12 3.11 0.75
N TYR A 102 12.51 4.33 0.37
CA TYR A 102 13.87 4.70 0.02
C TYR A 102 14.14 6.13 0.49
N HIS A 103 15.33 6.67 0.22
CA HIS A 103 15.76 7.97 0.73
C HIS A 103 14.98 9.15 0.10
N HIS A 104 13.74 9.38 0.56
CA HIS A 104 12.88 10.49 0.17
C HIS A 104 12.19 11.11 1.40
N ASP A 105 11.77 12.37 1.29
CA ASP A 105 11.23 13.16 2.41
C ASP A 105 9.77 12.84 2.79
N PHE A 106 9.20 11.75 2.25
CA PHE A 106 7.76 11.45 2.32
C PHE A 106 7.42 10.19 3.13
N LEU A 107 8.35 9.72 3.96
CA LEU A 107 8.19 8.50 4.75
C LEU A 107 7.08 8.63 5.81
N ASP A 108 6.93 9.80 6.42
CA ASP A 108 5.85 10.05 7.39
C ASP A 108 4.47 10.10 6.70
N GLU A 109 4.38 10.73 5.54
CA GLU A 109 3.21 10.80 4.68
C GLU A 109 2.78 9.41 4.20
N LEU A 110 3.75 8.56 3.84
CA LEU A 110 3.50 7.17 3.49
C LEU A 110 2.87 6.42 4.67
N LEU A 111 3.43 6.56 5.87
CA LEU A 111 2.89 5.89 7.05
C LEU A 111 1.47 6.37 7.38
N VAL A 112 1.19 7.67 7.22
CA VAL A 112 -0.17 8.23 7.35
C VAL A 112 -1.12 7.60 6.33
N THR A 113 -0.67 7.43 5.09
CA THR A 113 -1.45 6.84 3.99
C THR A 113 -1.76 5.37 4.26
N MET A 114 -0.75 4.58 4.65
CA MET A 114 -0.94 3.18 5.06
C MET A 114 -1.99 3.10 6.17
N ARG A 115 -1.88 3.96 7.18
CA ARG A 115 -2.82 4.02 8.32
C ARG A 115 -4.24 4.41 7.91
N TYR A 116 -4.40 5.24 6.88
CA TYR A 116 -5.70 5.65 6.36
C TYR A 116 -6.41 4.48 5.67
N PHE A 117 -5.70 3.71 4.83
CA PHE A 117 -6.32 2.60 4.10
C PHE A 117 -6.44 1.30 4.90
N CYS A 118 -5.66 1.14 5.97
CA CYS A 118 -5.79 0.02 6.89
C CYS A 118 -6.98 0.20 7.84
N GLN A 119 -8.18 -0.06 7.32
CA GLN A 119 -9.41 -0.09 8.09
C GLN A 119 -9.57 -1.42 8.85
N TRP A 120 -10.64 -1.55 9.64
CA TRP A 120 -10.88 -2.77 10.39
C TRP A 120 -11.11 -3.95 9.43
N GLY A 121 -10.33 -5.02 9.58
CA GLY A 121 -10.36 -6.18 8.68
C GLY A 121 -9.34 -6.12 7.53
N THR A 122 -8.74 -4.96 7.26
CA THR A 122 -7.69 -4.82 6.24
C THR A 122 -6.38 -5.45 6.70
N THR A 123 -5.74 -6.21 5.81
CA THR A 123 -4.37 -6.70 5.98
C THR A 123 -3.41 -5.92 5.10
N LEU A 124 -2.36 -5.36 5.67
CA LEU A 124 -1.30 -4.71 4.90
C LEU A 124 -0.13 -5.67 4.69
N ILE A 125 0.38 -5.71 3.46
CA ILE A 125 1.55 -6.49 3.07
C ILE A 125 2.56 -5.51 2.50
N TRP A 126 3.69 -5.38 3.18
CA TRP A 126 4.76 -4.47 2.78
C TRP A 126 6.05 -5.25 2.61
N ALA A 127 6.64 -5.16 1.43
CA ALA A 127 7.95 -5.71 1.12
C ALA A 127 8.94 -4.56 0.85
N ASN A 128 10.14 -4.62 1.41
CA ASN A 128 11.18 -3.63 1.14
C ASN A 128 12.56 -4.24 1.26
N GLU A 129 13.49 -3.81 0.41
CA GLU A 129 14.91 -4.03 0.62
C GLU A 129 15.49 -2.91 1.52
N VAL A 130 16.39 -3.25 2.44
CA VAL A 130 17.00 -2.24 3.32
C VAL A 130 18.28 -1.72 2.68
N HIS A 131 18.28 -0.45 2.29
CA HIS A 131 19.43 0.18 1.65
C HIS A 131 20.07 1.25 2.53
N TYR A 132 19.28 1.96 3.34
CA TYR A 132 19.71 3.10 4.13
C TYR A 132 19.24 3.04 5.59
N PRO A 133 19.93 3.71 6.53
CA PRO A 133 19.47 3.80 7.92
C PRO A 133 18.06 4.38 8.10
N SER A 134 17.60 5.24 7.18
CA SER A 134 16.23 5.76 7.14
C SER A 134 15.17 4.66 7.05
N ASP A 135 15.49 3.56 6.37
CA ASP A 135 14.56 2.47 6.11
C ASP A 135 14.32 1.68 7.41
N LEU A 136 15.36 1.58 8.25
CA LEU A 136 15.26 1.02 9.61
C LEU A 136 14.38 1.90 10.51
N VAL A 137 14.56 3.23 10.44
CA VAL A 137 13.72 4.18 11.20
C VAL A 137 12.25 4.07 10.77
N PHE A 138 11.98 4.00 9.46
CA PHE A 138 10.62 3.76 8.97
C PHE A 138 10.08 2.42 9.45
N THR A 139 10.88 1.35 9.37
CA THR A 139 10.50 0.00 9.85
C THR A 139 10.11 0.01 11.32
N GLU A 140 10.86 0.73 12.17
CA GLU A 140 10.50 0.89 13.58
C GLU A 140 9.19 1.65 13.78
N ASN A 141 8.99 2.75 13.05
CA ASN A 141 7.75 3.54 13.13
C ASN A 141 6.55 2.75 12.62
N PHE A 142 6.74 1.96 11.57
CA PHE A 142 5.76 1.02 11.04
C PHE A 142 5.38 -0.04 12.10
N LYS A 143 6.34 -0.67 12.76
CA LYS A 143 6.11 -1.63 13.85
C LYS A 143 5.45 -1.02 15.09
N LYS A 144 5.62 0.28 15.33
CA LYS A 144 4.90 1.02 16.40
C LYS A 144 3.45 1.33 16.00
N ALA A 145 3.20 1.59 14.72
CA ALA A 145 1.87 1.94 14.20
C ALA A 145 0.98 0.72 13.93
N PHE A 146 1.57 -0.40 13.55
CA PHE A 146 0.86 -1.62 13.16
C PHE A 146 1.29 -2.82 14.00
N HIS A 147 0.37 -3.76 14.19
CA HIS A 147 0.78 -5.09 14.64
C HIS A 147 1.40 -5.83 13.44
N ALA A 148 2.71 -5.72 13.31
CA ALA A 148 3.47 -6.26 12.19
C ALA A 148 4.16 -7.58 12.53
N THR A 149 4.09 -8.54 11.60
CA THR A 149 4.78 -9.84 11.67
C THR A 149 5.63 -10.00 10.41
N LEU A 150 6.91 -10.35 10.58
CA LEU A 150 7.77 -10.73 9.46
C LEU A 150 7.31 -12.10 8.94
N ILE A 151 6.97 -12.20 7.66
CA ILE A 151 6.45 -13.44 7.04
C ILE A 151 7.41 -14.07 6.04
N ALA A 152 8.39 -13.31 5.54
CA ALA A 152 9.49 -13.82 4.73
C ALA A 152 10.67 -12.84 4.78
N GLU A 153 11.86 -13.41 4.61
CA GLU A 153 13.13 -12.71 4.44
C GLU A 153 13.83 -13.39 3.26
N LEU A 154 14.19 -12.60 2.25
CA LEU A 154 14.89 -13.05 1.05
C LEU A 154 16.07 -12.10 0.83
N ASP A 155 17.25 -12.54 1.25
CA ASP A 155 18.46 -11.71 1.28
C ASP A 155 18.18 -10.41 2.08
N GLU A 156 18.37 -9.22 1.49
CA GLU A 156 18.11 -7.93 2.14
C GLU A 156 16.63 -7.48 2.03
N CYS A 157 15.76 -8.31 1.44
CA CYS A 157 14.34 -8.01 1.27
C CYS A 157 13.49 -8.62 2.39
N PHE A 158 12.75 -7.77 3.10
CA PHE A 158 11.88 -8.15 4.22
C PHE A 158 10.42 -7.98 3.83
N ILE A 159 9.61 -9.02 4.06
CA ILE A 159 8.16 -8.99 3.81
C ILE A 159 7.42 -9.03 5.14
N TYR A 160 6.72 -7.94 5.44
CA TYR A 160 5.86 -7.78 6.61
C TYR A 160 4.40 -7.97 6.23
N LYS A 161 3.68 -8.70 7.09
CA LYS A 161 2.22 -8.71 7.14
C LYS A 161 1.78 -7.97 8.38
N SER A 162 0.83 -7.06 8.27
CA SER A 162 0.37 -6.27 9.40
C SER A 162 -1.13 -6.00 9.38
N ILE A 163 -1.64 -5.67 10.55
CA ILE A 163 -3.01 -5.20 10.78
C ILE A 163 -2.96 -3.92 11.62
N ALA A 164 -3.95 -3.04 11.43
CA ALA A 164 -4.08 -1.85 12.26
C ALA A 164 -4.29 -2.22 13.74
N ILE A 165 -3.63 -1.50 14.65
CA ILE A 165 -3.77 -1.71 16.09
C ILE A 165 -5.14 -1.20 16.55
N PHE A 166 -5.87 -1.96 17.36
CA PHE A 166 -7.24 -1.63 17.80
C PHE A 166 -7.38 -0.20 18.37
N LEU A 167 -6.40 0.26 19.16
CA LEU A 167 -6.38 1.62 19.74
C LEU A 167 -6.35 2.74 18.69
N GLN A 168 -5.87 2.46 17.48
CA GLN A 168 -5.84 3.43 16.38
C GLN A 168 -7.25 3.82 15.94
N PHE A 169 -8.21 2.89 15.95
CA PHE A 169 -9.60 3.16 15.57
C PHE A 169 -10.32 4.05 16.58
N LEU A 170 -9.92 4.00 17.85
CA LEU A 170 -10.48 4.86 18.91
C LEU A 170 -9.94 6.30 18.84
N LEU A 171 -8.76 6.52 18.24
CA LEU A 171 -8.06 7.82 18.26
C LEU A 171 -8.07 8.57 16.92
N LEU A 172 -8.28 7.89 15.78
CA LEU A 172 -8.33 8.51 14.44
C LEU A 172 -9.33 9.70 14.33
N PRO A 173 -10.55 9.63 14.90
CA PRO A 173 -11.48 10.76 14.86
C PRO A 173 -10.96 12.01 15.58
N VAL A 174 -10.06 11.85 16.57
CA VAL A 174 -9.53 12.92 17.42
C VAL A 174 -8.32 13.61 16.76
N ILE A 175 -7.51 12.86 16.01
CA ILE A 175 -6.28 13.37 15.37
C ILE A 175 -6.60 14.15 14.09
N ASN A 176 -7.53 13.67 13.26
CA ASN A 176 -7.85 14.33 11.98
C ASN A 176 -8.49 15.72 12.16
N ARG A 177 -9.24 15.96 13.25
CA ARG A 177 -9.75 17.32 13.57
C ARG A 177 -8.63 18.32 13.85
N LYS A 178 -7.48 17.89 14.40
CA LYS A 178 -6.38 18.81 14.74
C LYS A 178 -5.52 19.22 13.53
N LYS A 179 -5.49 18.42 12.45
CA LYS A 179 -4.75 18.78 11.22
C LYS A 179 -5.54 19.72 10.30
N GLN A 180 -6.87 19.59 10.21
CA GLN A 180 -7.69 20.53 9.41
C GLN A 180 -7.68 21.97 9.94
N ILE A 181 -7.44 22.17 11.24
CA ILE A 181 -7.40 23.53 11.85
C ILE A 181 -6.11 24.30 11.48
N LYS A 182 -5.08 23.65 10.93
CA LYS A 182 -3.80 24.32 10.60
C LYS A 182 -3.72 24.89 9.18
N TYR A 183 -4.72 24.70 8.33
CA TYR A 183 -4.73 25.27 6.98
C TYR A 183 -5.93 26.20 6.77
N THR A 184 -5.85 27.40 7.35
CA THR A 184 -6.56 28.58 6.84
C THR A 184 -5.62 29.28 5.87
N PRO A 185 -5.93 29.38 4.56
CA PRO A 185 -5.16 30.23 3.67
C PRO A 185 -5.33 31.67 4.16
N SER A 186 -4.23 32.36 4.42
CA SER A 186 -4.24 33.80 4.63
C SER A 186 -4.76 34.46 3.35
N SER A 187 -6.00 34.93 3.39
CA SER A 187 -6.55 35.79 2.35
C SER A 187 -5.84 37.14 2.39
N SER A 188 -4.85 37.32 1.53
CA SER A 188 -4.38 38.64 1.11
C SER A 188 -4.77 38.84 -0.34
N LEU A 189 -5.72 39.75 -0.58
CA LEU A 189 -5.77 40.75 -1.66
C LEU A 189 -7.22 41.22 -1.90
N ALA A 190 -7.53 42.40 -1.37
CA ALA A 190 -8.40 43.41 -1.97
C ALA A 190 -7.85 44.77 -1.56
#